data_AF-A0A1H1VHX5-F1
#
_entry.id   AF-A0A1H1VHX5-F1
#
_cell.length_a   1.000
_cell.length_b   1.000
_cell.length_c   1.000
_cell.angle_alpha   90.00
_cell.angle_beta   90.00
_cell.angle_gamma   90.00
#
_symmetry.space_group_name_H-M   'P 1'
#
loop_
_entity.id
_entity.type
_entity.pdbx_description
1 polymer ?
#
loop_
_entity_poly.entity_id
_entity_poly.type
_entity_poly.pdbx_seq_one_letter_code
_entity_poly.pdbx_strand_id
1 'polypeptide(L)'
;MKRLIGFLGIILLAGPLLGLMGVAALMNPAEISCGWGSLAVGRIPDSLTAHTRDGGSISLNRQQLTHAATILAVGGQLPGVGRQGALIALMAALTESTLRMLTNPTAHPESASYPNDGVGSDHDSLGLFQMRSASGWGTVADLMDPEYQARAFFGGPSGPNAGSPRGLLDVDGWQFIDPGEAAQAVEVSAYPDRYQNYQPVAEAIITALTQPTSTKPSAAGVTVQETSRIVFPLPAGTYTGTDSFGWRTDPVTGAQAFHAGSDLAAPAGTPILAVADGIVGFAGQRGSYGGLIVIEHTVAGGPVASYYAHMYDDGILVAVGERVAAGQHIGDVGSAGKSTGPHLHVEIHPGGEREPAVNAMEWLAEHGAAGLAGAEAGSTGCRPGKAA
;
A
#
# COMPACT_ATOMS: atom_id res chain seq x y z
N MET A 1 0.02 -80.28 41.64
CA MET A 1 0.19 -81.48 40.78
C MET A 1 1.05 -81.09 39.58
N LYS A 2 2.21 -81.76 39.42
CA LYS A 2 2.94 -82.12 38.18
C LYS A 2 3.07 -81.04 37.06
N ARG A 3 4.29 -80.50 36.86
CA ARG A 3 5.29 -80.80 35.78
C ARG A 3 4.81 -80.30 34.39
N LEU A 4 5.55 -79.63 33.49
CA LEU A 4 6.97 -79.65 33.07
C LEU A 4 7.11 -78.50 32.01
N ILE A 5 8.13 -77.63 32.00
CA ILE A 5 9.28 -77.54 31.05
C ILE A 5 8.87 -77.76 29.57
N GLY A 6 9.19 -76.94 28.55
CA GLY A 6 10.06 -75.77 28.33
C GLY A 6 9.75 -75.21 26.92
N PHE A 7 10.22 -74.03 26.53
CA PHE A 7 11.45 -73.91 25.75
C PHE A 7 11.96 -72.45 25.74
N LEU A 8 13.28 -72.35 25.84
CA LEU A 8 14.15 -71.20 25.71
C LEU A 8 14.20 -70.72 24.25
N GLY A 9 14.22 -69.41 23.99
CA GLY A 9 14.40 -68.89 22.63
C GLY A 9 14.32 -67.37 22.43
N ILE A 10 15.28 -66.63 23.01
CA ILE A 10 16.00 -65.50 22.40
C ILE A 10 15.17 -64.32 21.82
N ILE A 11 15.01 -63.31 22.68
CA ILE A 11 15.40 -61.89 22.54
C ILE A 11 15.76 -61.32 21.12
N LEU A 12 15.07 -60.22 20.80
CA LEU A 12 15.41 -59.04 19.96
C LEU A 12 15.58 -59.22 18.44
N LEU A 13 14.63 -58.67 17.67
CA LEU A 13 14.89 -57.51 16.81
C LEU A 13 13.59 -56.84 16.28
N ALA A 14 13.58 -55.50 16.35
CA ALA A 14 12.84 -54.52 15.55
C ALA A 14 11.28 -54.57 15.50
N GLY A 15 10.66 -53.53 16.08
CA GLY A 15 9.20 -53.46 16.29
C GLY A 15 8.36 -52.87 15.15
N PRO A 16 7.02 -52.83 15.33
CA PRO A 16 6.10 -52.00 14.57
C PRO A 16 5.60 -50.81 15.43
N LEU A 17 5.57 -49.57 14.90
CA LEU A 17 4.55 -49.00 14.01
C LEU A 17 3.27 -48.55 14.77
N LEU A 18 3.10 -47.23 14.78
CA LEU A 18 1.86 -46.44 14.72
C LEU A 18 0.93 -46.34 15.95
N GLY A 19 0.66 -45.08 16.32
CA GLY A 19 -0.72 -44.62 16.41
C GLY A 19 -1.18 -43.99 17.74
N LEU A 20 -0.48 -42.95 18.22
CA LEU A 20 -0.99 -42.07 19.27
C LEU A 20 -2.23 -41.29 18.76
N MET A 21 -3.41 -41.65 19.25
CA MET A 21 -4.56 -40.74 19.32
C MET A 21 -4.65 -40.14 20.73
N GLY A 22 -4.84 -38.83 20.80
CA GLY A 22 -5.48 -38.18 21.94
C GLY A 22 -4.65 -37.12 22.66
N VAL A 23 -4.41 -35.97 22.01
CA VAL A 23 -4.34 -34.70 22.74
C VAL A 23 -5.21 -33.70 21.98
N ALA A 24 -6.40 -33.43 22.52
CA ALA A 24 -7.23 -32.31 22.09
C ALA A 24 -6.50 -31.02 22.49
N ALA A 25 -5.87 -30.36 21.52
CA ALA A 25 -5.41 -28.99 21.68
C ALA A 25 -6.63 -28.07 21.66
N LEU A 26 -6.84 -27.36 22.78
CA LEU A 26 -7.68 -26.17 22.85
C LEU A 26 -7.21 -25.18 21.78
N MET A 27 -7.99 -25.04 20.72
CA MET A 27 -7.78 -24.00 19.71
C MET A 27 -8.09 -22.65 20.35
N ASN A 28 -7.04 -21.89 20.58
CA ASN A 28 -7.08 -20.47 20.92
C ASN A 28 -7.74 -19.70 19.75
N PRO A 29 -8.76 -18.85 19.96
CA PRO A 29 -9.28 -17.97 18.92
C PRO A 29 -8.33 -16.77 18.79
N ALA A 30 -7.12 -17.04 18.32
CA ALA A 30 -6.17 -16.05 17.86
C ALA A 30 -5.53 -16.59 16.58
N GLU A 31 -6.38 -16.99 15.64
CA GLU A 31 -6.07 -16.74 14.23
C GLU A 31 -5.94 -15.22 14.13
N ILE A 32 -4.69 -14.75 14.19
CA ILE A 32 -4.34 -13.39 13.80
C ILE A 32 -4.71 -13.33 12.32
N SER A 33 -5.94 -12.88 12.06
CA SER A 33 -6.30 -12.29 10.79
C SER A 33 -5.42 -11.07 10.64
N CYS A 34 -4.20 -11.25 10.12
CA CYS A 34 -3.42 -10.18 9.53
C CYS A 34 -4.35 -9.53 8.51
N GLY A 35 -4.91 -8.37 8.83
CA GLY A 35 -5.74 -7.61 7.91
C GLY A 35 -4.86 -7.09 6.80
N TRP A 36 -4.76 -7.83 5.70
CA TRP A 36 -4.47 -7.25 4.39
C TRP A 36 -5.57 -6.21 4.20
N GLY A 37 -5.21 -4.93 4.03
CA GLY A 37 -6.20 -3.87 3.82
C GLY A 37 -7.11 -4.29 2.67
N SER A 38 -8.34 -4.70 2.99
CA SER A 38 -9.20 -5.32 2.01
C SER A 38 -9.60 -4.25 1.01
N LEU A 39 -9.32 -4.47 -0.28
CA LEU A 39 -10.00 -3.80 -1.40
C LEU A 39 -11.46 -4.27 -1.45
N ALA A 40 -12.16 -4.18 -0.32
CA ALA A 40 -13.55 -4.55 -0.19
C ALA A 40 -14.36 -3.46 -0.91
N VAL A 41 -14.85 -3.80 -2.10
CA VAL A 41 -15.69 -2.92 -2.89
C VAL A 41 -17.00 -2.70 -2.14
N GLY A 42 -17.25 -1.45 -1.78
CA GLY A 42 -18.49 -0.96 -1.18
C GLY A 42 -19.53 -0.57 -2.23
N ARG A 43 -20.32 0.45 -1.93
CA ARG A 43 -21.40 0.90 -2.82
C ARG A 43 -20.82 1.64 -4.04
N ILE A 44 -21.25 1.25 -5.23
CA ILE A 44 -20.90 1.95 -6.48
C ILE A 44 -21.82 3.19 -6.64
N PRO A 45 -21.28 4.43 -6.68
CA PRO A 45 -22.09 5.63 -6.85
C PRO A 45 -22.70 5.73 -8.27
N ASP A 46 -23.66 6.63 -8.46
CA ASP A 46 -24.25 6.88 -9.79
C ASP A 46 -23.28 7.58 -10.74
N SER A 47 -22.41 8.44 -10.20
CA SER A 47 -21.34 9.12 -10.92
C SER A 47 -20.23 9.56 -9.98
N LEU A 48 -19.04 9.81 -10.54
CA LEU A 48 -17.90 10.39 -9.84
C LEU A 48 -17.25 11.43 -10.75
N THR A 49 -17.08 12.66 -10.26
CA THR A 49 -16.28 13.68 -10.95
C THR A 49 -14.97 13.86 -10.21
N ALA A 50 -13.86 13.83 -10.95
CA ALA A 50 -12.52 13.98 -10.43
C ALA A 50 -11.67 14.84 -11.37
N HIS A 51 -10.48 15.23 -10.91
CA HIS A 51 -9.55 16.06 -11.66
C HIS A 51 -8.32 15.26 -12.08
N THR A 52 -7.84 15.51 -13.29
CA THR A 52 -6.57 14.99 -13.78
C THR A 52 -5.42 15.88 -13.31
N ARG A 53 -4.19 15.37 -13.36
CA ARG A 53 -2.99 16.07 -12.87
C ARG A 53 -2.74 17.39 -13.60
N ASP A 54 -3.08 17.46 -14.88
CA ASP A 54 -2.99 18.66 -15.72
C ASP A 54 -4.11 19.70 -15.47
N GLY A 55 -4.97 19.47 -14.47
CA GLY A 55 -6.08 20.36 -14.13
C GLY A 55 -7.35 20.15 -14.96
N GLY A 56 -7.36 19.14 -15.85
CA GLY A 56 -8.58 18.67 -16.49
C GLY A 56 -9.59 18.10 -15.49
N SER A 57 -10.83 17.88 -15.95
CA SER A 57 -11.88 17.24 -15.16
C SER A 57 -12.54 16.14 -15.97
N ILE A 58 -12.84 15.05 -15.29
CA ILE A 58 -13.52 13.89 -15.86
C ILE A 58 -14.71 13.51 -15.00
N SER A 59 -15.81 13.14 -15.66
CA SER A 59 -17.01 12.62 -14.99
C SER A 59 -17.25 11.19 -15.46
N LEU A 60 -17.19 10.26 -14.51
CA LEU A 60 -17.39 8.83 -14.71
C LEU A 60 -18.81 8.46 -14.30
N ASN A 61 -19.50 7.68 -15.12
CA ASN A 61 -20.83 7.17 -14.79
C ASN A 61 -20.76 5.84 -14.01
N ARG A 62 -21.91 5.36 -13.53
CA ARG A 62 -22.02 4.10 -12.79
C ARG A 62 -21.44 2.88 -13.53
N GLN A 63 -21.56 2.82 -14.86
CA GLN A 63 -21.06 1.69 -15.64
C GLN A 63 -19.53 1.65 -15.63
N GLN A 64 -18.87 2.78 -15.88
CA GLN A 64 -17.41 2.93 -15.75
C GLN A 64 -16.93 2.61 -14.33
N LEU A 65 -17.66 3.06 -13.32
CA LEU A 65 -17.36 2.77 -11.91
C LEU A 65 -17.58 1.28 -11.56
N THR A 66 -18.44 0.57 -12.28
CA THR A 66 -18.62 -0.89 -12.14
C THR A 66 -17.43 -1.65 -12.72
N HIS A 67 -16.85 -1.18 -13.83
CA HIS A 67 -15.60 -1.71 -14.35
C HIS A 67 -14.43 -1.46 -13.39
N ALA A 68 -14.33 -0.26 -12.82
CA ALA A 68 -13.36 0.04 -11.78
C ALA A 68 -13.51 -0.85 -10.54
N ALA A 69 -14.74 -1.07 -10.07
CA ALA A 69 -15.04 -2.00 -8.98
C ALA A 69 -14.58 -3.43 -9.30
N THR A 70 -14.72 -3.87 -10.55
CA THR A 70 -14.24 -5.20 -10.99
C THR A 70 -12.72 -5.29 -10.89
N ILE A 71 -11.99 -4.27 -11.36
CA ILE A 71 -10.52 -4.20 -11.24
C ILE A 71 -10.09 -4.27 -9.77
N LEU A 72 -10.77 -3.53 -8.88
CA LEU A 72 -10.48 -3.53 -7.44
C LEU A 72 -10.77 -4.89 -6.78
N ALA A 73 -11.90 -5.51 -7.11
CA ALA A 73 -12.28 -6.81 -6.58
C ALA A 73 -11.27 -7.89 -6.99
N VAL A 74 -10.83 -7.90 -8.26
CA VAL A 74 -9.80 -8.83 -8.74
C VAL A 74 -8.46 -8.56 -8.04
N GLY A 75 -7.99 -7.30 -8.01
CA GLY A 75 -6.73 -6.94 -7.36
C GLY A 75 -6.72 -7.26 -5.86
N GLY A 76 -7.86 -7.15 -5.18
CA GLY A 76 -8.04 -7.51 -3.78
C GLY A 76 -7.92 -9.01 -3.48
N GLN A 77 -8.13 -9.87 -4.49
CA GLN A 77 -8.03 -11.32 -4.36
C GLN A 77 -6.63 -11.86 -4.70
N LEU A 78 -5.79 -11.05 -5.37
CA LEU A 78 -4.48 -11.48 -5.85
C LEU A 78 -3.38 -11.10 -4.84
N PRO A 79 -2.64 -12.09 -4.29
CA PRO A 79 -1.51 -11.81 -3.41
C PRO A 79 -0.47 -10.91 -4.10
N GLY A 80 0.00 -9.90 -3.37
CA GLY A 80 1.04 -8.99 -3.84
C GLY A 80 0.55 -7.79 -4.65
N VAL A 81 -0.71 -7.75 -5.11
CA VAL A 81 -1.25 -6.60 -5.86
C VAL A 81 -1.59 -5.43 -4.92
N GLY A 82 -2.50 -5.66 -3.97
CA GLY A 82 -2.92 -4.64 -3.00
C GLY A 82 -3.45 -3.35 -3.63
N ARG A 83 -3.55 -2.28 -2.83
CA ARG A 83 -4.08 -0.98 -3.26
C ARG A 83 -3.23 -0.33 -4.37
N GLN A 84 -1.90 -0.39 -4.26
CA GLN A 84 -0.98 0.19 -5.23
C GLN A 84 -1.10 -0.47 -6.61
N GLY A 85 -1.18 -1.80 -6.66
CA GLY A 85 -1.40 -2.49 -7.93
C GLY A 85 -2.75 -2.15 -8.55
N ALA A 86 -3.81 -2.06 -7.74
CA ALA A 86 -5.12 -1.65 -8.23
C ALA A 86 -5.15 -0.18 -8.71
N LEU A 87 -4.40 0.71 -8.07
CA LEU A 87 -4.20 2.09 -8.54
C LEU A 87 -3.59 2.11 -9.94
N ILE A 88 -2.51 1.36 -10.15
CA ILE A 88 -1.81 1.24 -11.44
C ILE A 88 -2.75 0.71 -12.53
N ALA A 89 -3.54 -0.33 -12.22
CA ALA A 89 -4.53 -0.87 -13.15
C ALA A 89 -5.64 0.14 -13.50
N LEU A 90 -6.13 0.91 -12.52
CA LEU A 90 -7.11 1.96 -12.79
C LEU A 90 -6.51 3.08 -13.65
N MET A 91 -5.27 3.48 -13.41
CA MET A 91 -4.56 4.46 -14.24
C MET A 91 -4.44 3.98 -15.69
N ALA A 92 -4.07 2.71 -15.90
CA ALA A 92 -4.02 2.11 -17.23
C ALA A 92 -5.39 2.13 -17.91
N ALA A 93 -6.41 1.55 -17.29
CA ALA A 93 -7.76 1.50 -17.88
C ALA A 93 -8.38 2.88 -18.12
N LEU A 94 -8.09 3.88 -17.28
CA LEU A 94 -8.48 5.28 -17.50
C LEU A 94 -7.81 5.88 -18.74
N THR A 95 -6.52 5.59 -18.92
CA THR A 95 -5.74 6.11 -20.05
C THR A 95 -6.15 5.45 -21.36
N GLU A 96 -6.34 4.14 -21.35
CA GLU A 96 -6.58 3.33 -22.54
C GLU A 96 -8.01 3.45 -23.07
N SER A 97 -9.00 3.46 -22.17
CA SER A 97 -10.42 3.44 -22.58
C SER A 97 -11.31 4.42 -21.81
N THR A 98 -10.75 5.14 -20.84
CA THR A 98 -11.55 5.87 -19.85
C THR A 98 -12.48 4.93 -19.08
N LEU A 99 -11.99 3.75 -18.68
CA LEU A 99 -12.75 2.69 -18.01
C LEU A 99 -13.96 2.21 -18.81
N ARG A 100 -13.86 2.20 -20.14
CA ARG A 100 -14.93 1.74 -21.03
C ARG A 100 -14.59 0.39 -21.61
N MET A 101 -15.54 -0.54 -21.58
CA MET A 101 -15.40 -1.83 -22.22
C MET A 101 -15.59 -1.69 -23.74
N LEU A 102 -14.52 -1.35 -24.48
CA LEU A 102 -14.59 -1.05 -25.92
C LEU A 102 -14.48 -2.29 -26.80
N THR A 103 -15.34 -2.34 -27.82
CA THR A 103 -15.31 -3.33 -28.93
C THR A 103 -14.46 -2.83 -30.08
N ASN A 104 -14.09 -3.72 -31.01
CA ASN A 104 -13.45 -3.34 -32.26
C ASN A 104 -14.03 -4.18 -33.41
N PRO A 105 -15.23 -3.83 -33.90
CA PRO A 105 -15.92 -4.61 -34.94
C PRO A 105 -15.22 -4.57 -36.30
N THR A 106 -14.26 -3.66 -36.50
CA THR A 106 -13.44 -3.60 -37.72
C THR A 106 -12.42 -4.74 -37.75
N ALA A 107 -11.72 -4.97 -36.63
CA ALA A 107 -10.76 -6.07 -36.51
C ALA A 107 -11.42 -7.40 -36.10
N HIS A 108 -12.42 -7.32 -35.23
CA HIS A 108 -13.13 -8.43 -34.61
C HIS A 108 -14.65 -8.20 -34.65
N PRO A 109 -15.33 -8.48 -35.77
CA PRO A 109 -16.77 -8.25 -35.91
C PRO A 109 -17.61 -8.89 -34.79
N GLU A 110 -17.18 -10.04 -34.28
CA GLU A 110 -17.82 -10.76 -33.18
C GLU A 110 -17.76 -10.01 -31.84
N SER A 111 -16.80 -9.11 -31.63
CA SER A 111 -16.67 -8.34 -30.38
C SER A 111 -17.93 -7.50 -30.08
N ALA A 112 -18.63 -7.02 -31.11
CA ALA A 112 -19.86 -6.24 -30.97
C ALA A 112 -21.03 -7.01 -30.33
N SER A 113 -20.94 -8.35 -30.25
CA SER A 113 -21.97 -9.20 -29.65
C SER A 113 -21.83 -9.36 -28.13
N TYR A 114 -20.70 -8.95 -27.55
CA TYR A 114 -20.44 -9.00 -26.11
C TYR A 114 -20.91 -7.72 -25.40
N PRO A 115 -21.19 -7.75 -24.08
CA PRO A 115 -21.46 -6.54 -23.30
C PRO A 115 -20.34 -5.50 -23.47
N ASN A 116 -20.71 -4.26 -23.80
CA ASN A 116 -19.75 -3.22 -24.12
C ASN A 116 -20.29 -1.81 -23.88
N ASP A 117 -19.38 -0.86 -23.89
CA ASP A 117 -19.63 0.56 -23.64
C ASP A 117 -19.42 1.41 -24.89
N GLY A 118 -19.15 0.76 -26.03
CA GLY A 118 -18.95 1.41 -27.32
C GLY A 118 -17.89 0.75 -28.19
N VAL A 119 -17.47 1.52 -29.20
CA VAL A 119 -16.57 1.07 -30.27
C VAL A 119 -15.25 1.85 -30.18
N GLY A 120 -14.14 1.11 -30.09
CA GLY A 120 -12.79 1.56 -30.36
C GLY A 120 -12.33 1.15 -31.77
N SER A 121 -11.13 1.55 -32.15
CA SER A 121 -10.60 1.29 -33.49
C SER A 121 -9.08 1.20 -33.55
N ASP A 122 -8.39 1.28 -32.40
CA ASP A 122 -6.93 1.20 -32.39
C ASP A 122 -6.50 -0.25 -32.64
N HIS A 123 -5.75 -0.47 -33.72
CA HIS A 123 -5.32 -1.79 -34.17
C HIS A 123 -6.42 -2.87 -34.05
N ASP A 124 -6.13 -3.96 -33.35
CA ASP A 124 -7.04 -5.04 -32.96
C ASP A 124 -7.38 -4.99 -31.46
N SER A 125 -7.17 -3.84 -30.82
CA SER A 125 -7.34 -3.66 -29.38
C SER A 125 -8.81 -3.78 -28.97
N LEU A 126 -9.03 -4.40 -27.81
CA LEU A 126 -10.32 -4.62 -27.17
C LEU A 126 -10.17 -4.27 -25.70
N GLY A 127 -11.27 -3.95 -25.01
CA GLY A 127 -11.21 -3.96 -23.56
C GLY A 127 -11.12 -2.63 -22.83
N LEU A 128 -11.05 -2.76 -21.51
CA LEU A 128 -10.75 -1.68 -20.57
C LEU A 128 -9.31 -1.19 -20.75
N PHE A 129 -8.39 -2.12 -21.03
CA PHE A 129 -6.96 -1.90 -21.14
C PHE A 129 -6.48 -1.83 -22.60
N GLN A 130 -7.41 -1.88 -23.58
CA GLN A 130 -7.05 -1.90 -25.01
C GLN A 130 -6.02 -3.01 -25.37
N MET A 131 -6.20 -4.18 -24.77
CA MET A 131 -5.37 -5.37 -25.00
C MET A 131 -5.62 -5.97 -26.38
N ARG A 132 -4.57 -6.54 -26.97
CA ARG A 132 -4.57 -7.06 -28.35
C ARG A 132 -4.54 -8.57 -28.37
N SER A 133 -5.53 -9.18 -29.05
CA SER A 133 -5.58 -10.64 -29.19
C SER A 133 -4.39 -11.16 -30.01
N ALA A 134 -4.01 -10.44 -31.08
CA ALA A 134 -2.87 -10.80 -31.92
C ALA A 134 -1.52 -10.73 -31.17
N SER A 135 -1.45 -10.01 -30.05
CA SER A 135 -0.26 -9.92 -29.19
C SER A 135 -0.22 -11.00 -28.10
N GLY A 136 -1.22 -11.88 -28.02
CA GLY A 136 -1.25 -13.01 -27.10
C GLY A 136 -1.91 -12.73 -25.75
N TRP A 137 -2.56 -11.57 -25.57
CA TRP A 137 -3.25 -11.25 -24.30
C TRP A 137 -4.46 -12.16 -23.99
N GLY A 138 -5.07 -12.76 -25.00
CA GLY A 138 -6.24 -13.63 -24.86
C GLY A 138 -7.03 -13.76 -26.16
N THR A 139 -8.10 -14.56 -26.15
CA THR A 139 -9.07 -14.59 -27.24
C THR A 139 -9.98 -13.36 -27.21
N VAL A 140 -10.74 -13.10 -28.28
CA VAL A 140 -11.72 -12.00 -28.30
C VAL A 140 -12.75 -12.13 -27.18
N ALA A 141 -13.18 -13.37 -26.86
CA ALA A 141 -14.11 -13.61 -25.76
C ALA A 141 -13.48 -13.23 -24.41
N ASP A 142 -12.22 -13.61 -24.20
CA ASP A 142 -11.47 -13.28 -22.99
C ASP A 142 -11.26 -11.76 -22.85
N LEU A 143 -10.91 -11.08 -23.94
CA LEU A 143 -10.66 -9.63 -23.93
C LEU A 143 -11.95 -8.79 -23.86
N MET A 144 -13.12 -9.40 -24.04
CA MET A 144 -14.42 -8.78 -23.78
C MET A 144 -14.96 -9.10 -22.36
N ASP A 145 -14.17 -9.77 -21.52
CA ASP A 145 -14.46 -10.01 -20.11
C ASP A 145 -13.60 -9.08 -19.21
N PRO A 146 -14.23 -8.19 -18.42
CA PRO A 146 -13.50 -7.26 -17.56
C PRO A 146 -12.73 -7.97 -16.42
N GLU A 147 -13.20 -9.11 -15.92
CA GLU A 147 -12.48 -9.89 -14.89
C GLU A 147 -11.23 -10.54 -15.46
N TYR A 148 -11.35 -11.13 -16.66
CA TYR A 148 -10.22 -11.70 -17.37
C TYR A 148 -9.14 -10.65 -17.62
N GLN A 149 -9.51 -9.49 -18.18
CA GLN A 149 -8.56 -8.42 -18.47
C GLN A 149 -7.84 -7.90 -17.23
N ALA A 150 -8.57 -7.71 -16.12
CA ALA A 150 -7.94 -7.31 -14.87
C ALA A 150 -6.93 -8.36 -14.39
N ARG A 151 -7.28 -9.66 -14.47
CA ARG A 151 -6.35 -10.75 -14.13
C ARG A 151 -5.14 -10.80 -15.06
N ALA A 152 -5.34 -10.59 -16.36
CA ALA A 152 -4.27 -10.54 -17.34
C ALA A 152 -3.33 -9.35 -17.09
N PHE A 153 -3.89 -8.17 -16.82
CA PHE A 153 -3.14 -6.96 -16.48
C PHE A 153 -2.26 -7.18 -15.25
N PHE A 154 -2.81 -7.77 -14.18
CA PHE A 154 -2.01 -8.09 -13.00
C PHE A 154 -0.98 -9.20 -13.26
N GLY A 155 -1.30 -10.17 -14.12
CA GLY A 155 -0.39 -11.23 -14.55
C GLY A 155 0.16 -12.07 -13.40
N GLY A 156 1.46 -12.37 -13.46
CA GLY A 156 2.14 -13.21 -12.49
C GLY A 156 1.91 -14.71 -12.73
N PRO A 157 2.41 -15.58 -11.83
CA PRO A 157 2.33 -17.05 -11.98
C PRO A 157 0.91 -17.61 -12.09
N SER A 158 -0.10 -16.85 -11.63
CA SER A 158 -1.52 -17.20 -11.69
C SER A 158 -2.30 -16.40 -12.76
N GLY A 159 -1.61 -15.57 -13.54
CA GLY A 159 -2.21 -14.78 -14.61
C GLY A 159 -2.64 -15.66 -15.80
N PRO A 160 -3.77 -15.34 -16.46
CA PRO A 160 -4.28 -16.15 -17.57
C PRO A 160 -3.42 -16.06 -18.85
N ASN A 161 -2.58 -15.03 -18.93
CA ASN A 161 -1.60 -14.77 -19.99
C ASN A 161 -0.29 -15.60 -19.86
N ALA A 162 -0.17 -16.47 -18.85
CA ALA A 162 0.99 -17.35 -18.67
C ALA A 162 2.36 -16.62 -18.71
N GLY A 163 2.40 -15.35 -18.26
CA GLY A 163 3.59 -14.50 -18.26
C GLY A 163 3.97 -13.90 -19.61
N SER A 164 3.17 -14.09 -20.67
CA SER A 164 3.41 -13.48 -21.98
C SER A 164 2.11 -13.16 -22.73
N PRO A 165 1.79 -11.87 -22.98
CA PRO A 165 2.49 -10.66 -22.52
C PRO A 165 2.60 -10.57 -21.00
N ARG A 166 3.62 -9.87 -20.48
CA ARG A 166 3.84 -9.73 -19.04
C ARG A 166 2.73 -8.90 -18.40
N GLY A 167 2.28 -9.27 -17.20
CA GLY A 167 1.44 -8.39 -16.37
C GLY A 167 2.26 -7.65 -15.32
N LEU A 168 1.59 -6.90 -14.45
CA LEU A 168 2.20 -6.07 -13.41
C LEU A 168 3.10 -6.87 -12.46
N LEU A 169 2.65 -8.05 -12.01
CA LEU A 169 3.40 -8.91 -11.10
C LEU A 169 4.64 -9.54 -11.73
N ASP A 170 4.76 -9.49 -13.06
CA ASP A 170 5.92 -9.95 -13.81
C ASP A 170 6.97 -8.83 -14.01
N VAL A 171 6.68 -7.60 -13.55
CA VAL A 171 7.59 -6.46 -13.61
C VAL A 171 8.41 -6.40 -12.31
N ASP A 172 9.72 -6.65 -12.41
CA ASP A 172 10.60 -6.64 -11.24
C ASP A 172 10.59 -5.28 -10.53
N GLY A 173 10.30 -5.31 -9.22
CA GLY A 173 10.32 -4.11 -8.38
C GLY A 173 9.26 -3.07 -8.73
N TRP A 174 8.16 -3.46 -9.38
CA TRP A 174 7.07 -2.54 -9.76
C TRP A 174 6.51 -1.73 -8.59
N GLN A 175 6.61 -2.24 -7.35
CA GLN A 175 6.18 -1.52 -6.15
C GLN A 175 7.04 -0.29 -5.84
N PHE A 176 8.24 -0.20 -6.41
CA PHE A 176 9.26 0.81 -6.09
C PHE A 176 9.51 1.80 -7.23
N ILE A 177 8.81 1.66 -8.36
CA ILE A 177 8.88 2.59 -9.51
C ILE A 177 7.63 3.45 -9.57
N ASP A 178 7.66 4.51 -10.38
CA ASP A 178 6.52 5.39 -10.57
C ASP A 178 5.28 4.59 -11.03
N PRO A 179 4.07 4.82 -10.48
CA PRO A 179 2.87 4.07 -10.88
C PRO A 179 2.55 4.17 -12.38
N GLY A 180 2.83 5.31 -13.00
CA GLY A 180 2.69 5.47 -14.45
C GLY A 180 3.74 4.71 -15.24
N GLU A 181 4.98 4.65 -14.73
CA GLU A 181 6.03 3.80 -15.30
C GLU A 181 5.69 2.31 -15.17
N ALA A 182 5.12 1.88 -14.05
CA ALA A 182 4.63 0.52 -13.87
C ALA A 182 3.47 0.19 -14.83
N ALA A 183 2.51 1.10 -15.02
CA ALA A 183 1.44 0.96 -16.00
C ALA A 183 2.00 0.85 -17.43
N GLN A 184 2.93 1.74 -17.80
CA GLN A 184 3.63 1.72 -19.08
C GLN A 184 4.44 0.42 -19.26
N ALA A 185 5.03 -0.13 -18.19
CA ALA A 185 5.77 -1.38 -18.26
C ALA A 185 4.86 -2.56 -18.62
N VAL A 186 3.57 -2.52 -18.26
CA VAL A 186 2.59 -3.53 -18.65
C VAL A 186 2.05 -3.27 -20.06
N GLU A 187 1.58 -2.06 -20.34
CA GLU A 187 0.89 -1.72 -21.59
C GLU A 187 1.84 -1.54 -22.78
N VAL A 188 3.07 -1.10 -22.55
CA VAL A 188 4.08 -0.82 -23.58
C VAL A 188 3.54 0.15 -24.66
N SER A 189 2.88 1.22 -24.22
CA SER A 189 2.28 2.24 -25.09
C SER A 189 3.34 3.16 -25.73
N ALA A 190 2.95 3.84 -26.81
CA ALA A 190 3.78 4.85 -27.47
C ALA A 190 3.88 6.18 -26.68
N TYR A 191 3.09 6.35 -25.62
CA TYR A 191 2.99 7.59 -24.85
C TYR A 191 3.12 7.35 -23.34
N PRO A 192 4.34 7.07 -22.85
CA PRO A 192 4.59 6.59 -21.49
C PRO A 192 4.12 7.54 -20.39
N ASP A 193 4.14 8.85 -20.63
CA ASP A 193 3.82 9.86 -19.61
C ASP A 193 2.31 10.05 -19.38
N ARG A 194 1.44 9.41 -20.17
CA ARG A 194 -0.02 9.66 -20.10
C ARG A 194 -0.69 9.08 -18.86
N TYR A 195 -0.17 7.97 -18.33
CA TYR A 195 -0.78 7.29 -17.18
C TYR A 195 -0.75 8.16 -15.92
N GLN A 196 0.34 8.90 -15.70
CA GLN A 196 0.53 9.78 -14.53
C GLN A 196 -0.54 10.87 -14.44
N ASN A 197 -1.15 11.27 -15.57
CA ASN A 197 -2.20 12.27 -15.57
C ASN A 197 -3.47 11.80 -14.86
N TYR A 198 -3.73 10.49 -14.88
CA TYR A 198 -4.94 9.89 -14.33
C TYR A 198 -4.79 9.36 -12.90
N GLN A 199 -3.61 9.46 -12.30
CA GLN A 199 -3.38 9.03 -10.93
C GLN A 199 -4.39 9.65 -9.93
N PRO A 200 -4.65 10.98 -9.92
CA PRO A 200 -5.60 11.55 -8.95
C PRO A 200 -7.04 11.07 -9.18
N VAL A 201 -7.41 10.74 -10.42
CA VAL A 201 -8.71 10.16 -10.76
C VAL A 201 -8.81 8.73 -10.23
N ALA A 202 -7.76 7.93 -10.41
CA ALA A 202 -7.71 6.57 -9.88
C ALA A 202 -7.79 6.55 -8.34
N GLU A 203 -7.09 7.45 -7.65
CA GLU A 203 -7.18 7.62 -6.19
C GLU A 203 -8.60 7.99 -5.74
N ALA A 204 -9.26 8.89 -6.46
CA ALA A 204 -10.66 9.27 -6.18
C ALA A 204 -11.62 8.08 -6.36
N ILE A 205 -11.41 7.25 -7.38
CA ILE A 205 -12.18 6.02 -7.62
C ILE A 205 -12.00 5.04 -6.47
N ILE A 206 -10.77 4.72 -6.09
CA ILE A 206 -10.55 3.75 -5.02
C ILE A 206 -11.18 4.27 -3.73
N THR A 207 -10.95 5.55 -3.42
CA THR A 207 -11.58 6.19 -2.26
C THR A 207 -13.08 6.02 -2.29
N ALA A 208 -13.76 6.39 -3.39
CA ALA A 208 -15.21 6.29 -3.52
C ALA A 208 -15.73 4.84 -3.40
N LEU A 209 -14.98 3.87 -3.93
CA LEU A 209 -15.41 2.47 -4.01
C LEU A 209 -15.00 1.62 -2.81
N THR A 210 -14.05 2.06 -1.97
CA THR A 210 -13.62 1.31 -0.77
C THR A 210 -14.05 1.98 0.53
N GLN A 211 -14.86 3.06 0.49
CA GLN A 211 -15.45 3.60 1.72
C GLN A 211 -16.38 2.55 2.36
N PRO A 212 -16.22 2.25 3.67
CA PRO A 212 -17.17 1.39 4.35
C PRO A 212 -18.55 2.04 4.32
N THR A 213 -19.57 1.27 3.92
CA THR A 213 -20.96 1.70 4.02
C THR A 213 -21.27 2.05 5.46
N SER A 214 -21.60 3.31 5.73
CA SER A 214 -22.08 3.79 7.02
C SER A 214 -23.39 3.11 7.39
N THR A 215 -23.32 1.90 7.95
CA THR A 215 -24.43 1.21 8.62
C THR A 215 -23.94 0.52 9.89
N LYS A 216 -24.06 1.27 10.99
CA LYS A 216 -24.07 0.89 12.42
C LYS A 216 -22.76 0.39 13.09
N PRO A 217 -22.60 0.69 14.40
CA PRO A 217 -21.33 0.69 15.09
C PRO A 217 -20.89 -0.73 15.44
N SER A 218 -19.67 -1.09 15.05
CA SER A 218 -19.01 -2.30 15.52
C SER A 218 -17.99 -1.96 16.61
N ALA A 219 -17.92 -2.87 17.57
CA ALA A 219 -17.32 -2.79 18.89
C ALA A 219 -15.88 -2.25 18.93
N ALA A 220 -15.67 -1.29 19.85
CA ALA A 220 -14.41 -1.00 20.54
C ALA A 220 -13.12 -1.06 19.70
N GLY A 221 -13.10 -0.41 18.55
CA GLY A 221 -11.86 0.00 17.88
C GLY A 221 -11.41 1.33 18.48
N VAL A 222 -10.18 1.39 18.97
CA VAL A 222 -9.58 2.65 19.41
C VAL A 222 -9.64 3.66 18.25
N THR A 223 -10.52 4.65 18.34
CA THR A 223 -10.55 5.77 17.41
C THR A 223 -9.30 6.62 17.66
N VAL A 224 -8.50 6.86 16.62
CA VAL A 224 -7.49 7.93 16.64
C VAL A 224 -8.28 9.22 16.79
N GLN A 225 -8.02 9.98 17.84
CA GLN A 225 -8.75 11.23 18.05
C GLN A 225 -8.21 12.31 17.12
N GLU A 226 -9.09 13.22 16.71
CA GLU A 226 -8.71 14.42 15.97
C GLU A 226 -7.63 15.19 16.75
N THR A 227 -6.52 15.49 16.08
CA THR A 227 -5.44 16.26 16.69
C THR A 227 -5.87 17.70 16.93
N SER A 228 -5.42 18.28 18.04
CA SER A 228 -5.72 19.69 18.36
C SER A 228 -4.71 20.67 17.78
N ARG A 229 -3.55 20.18 17.35
CA ARG A 229 -2.46 20.97 16.76
C ARG A 229 -1.54 20.12 15.88
N ILE A 230 -0.75 20.79 15.05
CA ILE A 230 0.36 20.20 14.29
C ILE A 230 1.69 20.78 14.81
N VAL A 231 2.70 19.94 14.92
CA VAL A 231 4.03 20.26 15.46
C VAL A 231 5.10 19.89 14.42
N PHE A 232 6.13 20.73 14.32
CA PHE A 232 7.29 20.43 13.49
C PHE A 232 8.10 19.26 14.11
N PRO A 233 8.55 18.26 13.33
CA PRO A 233 9.04 16.99 13.88
C PRO A 233 10.44 17.06 14.53
N LEU A 234 11.10 18.22 14.50
CA LEU A 234 12.39 18.47 15.16
C LEU A 234 12.35 19.77 15.98
N PRO A 235 13.09 19.85 17.10
CA PRO A 235 13.18 21.08 17.86
C PRO A 235 13.75 22.25 17.02
N ALA A 236 13.19 23.44 17.19
CA ALA A 236 13.58 24.65 16.49
C ALA A 236 15.09 24.94 16.68
N GLY A 237 15.78 25.22 15.58
CA GLY A 237 17.22 25.52 15.57
C GLY A 237 18.14 24.29 15.64
N THR A 238 17.61 23.07 15.62
CA THR A 238 18.42 21.83 15.65
C THR A 238 18.66 21.21 14.27
N TYR A 239 18.04 21.75 13.23
CA TYR A 239 18.04 21.14 11.90
C TYR A 239 18.38 22.13 10.79
N THR A 240 18.86 21.59 9.68
CA THR A 240 18.98 22.27 8.39
C THR A 240 18.24 21.43 7.36
N GLY A 241 17.37 22.04 6.54
CA GLY A 241 16.78 21.34 5.40
C GLY A 241 17.89 21.03 4.39
N THR A 242 18.18 19.75 4.19
CA THR A 242 19.31 19.32 3.36
C THR A 242 18.88 18.70 2.05
N ASP A 243 17.67 18.14 1.98
CA ASP A 243 17.19 17.55 0.74
C ASP A 243 15.66 17.56 0.64
N SER A 244 15.17 17.73 -0.57
CA SER A 244 13.75 17.98 -0.87
C SER A 244 13.04 16.74 -1.39
N PHE A 245 11.76 16.65 -1.10
CA PHE A 245 10.81 15.74 -1.74
C PHE A 245 10.86 15.89 -3.27
N GLY A 246 10.80 14.78 -4.01
CA GLY A 246 10.73 14.78 -5.47
C GLY A 246 11.85 14.02 -6.18
N TRP A 247 11.91 14.15 -7.51
CA TRP A 247 12.92 13.51 -8.34
C TRP A 247 14.31 14.09 -8.09
N ARG A 248 15.25 13.23 -7.69
CA ARG A 248 16.66 13.62 -7.49
C ARG A 248 17.61 12.52 -7.95
N THR A 249 18.89 12.88 -8.06
CA THR A 249 19.94 11.87 -8.15
C THR A 249 20.16 11.30 -6.75
N ASP A 250 19.92 10.00 -6.60
CA ASP A 250 20.14 9.27 -5.36
C ASP A 250 21.60 9.44 -4.90
N PRO A 251 21.84 9.99 -3.70
CA PRO A 251 23.19 10.31 -3.26
C PRO A 251 24.03 9.07 -2.92
N VAL A 252 23.42 7.90 -2.77
CA VAL A 252 24.10 6.64 -2.46
C VAL A 252 24.39 5.84 -3.73
N THR A 253 23.44 5.78 -4.66
CA THR A 253 23.56 4.96 -5.87
C THR A 253 23.95 5.75 -7.12
N GLY A 254 23.78 7.08 -7.13
CA GLY A 254 24.03 7.95 -8.27
C GLY A 254 22.98 7.85 -9.39
N ALA A 255 21.91 7.07 -9.20
CA ALA A 255 20.81 6.91 -10.16
C ALA A 255 19.72 7.96 -9.93
N GLN A 256 18.89 8.25 -10.93
CA GLN A 256 17.69 9.05 -10.70
C GLN A 256 16.69 8.24 -9.87
N ALA A 257 16.22 8.81 -8.76
CA ALA A 257 15.23 8.19 -7.87
C ALA A 257 14.29 9.26 -7.31
N PHE A 258 13.04 8.87 -7.09
CA PHE A 258 12.08 9.74 -6.40
C PHE A 258 12.29 9.64 -4.89
N HIS A 259 12.44 10.79 -4.24
CA HIS A 259 12.58 10.89 -2.81
C HIS A 259 11.22 11.19 -2.16
N ALA A 260 10.63 10.18 -1.52
CA ALA A 260 9.29 10.25 -0.94
C ALA A 260 9.20 11.03 0.39
N GLY A 261 10.33 11.52 0.91
CA GLY A 261 10.36 12.28 2.15
C GLY A 261 11.03 13.65 2.01
N SER A 262 11.12 14.36 3.12
CA SER A 262 12.00 15.53 3.28
C SER A 262 13.12 15.19 4.24
N ASP A 263 14.37 15.47 3.85
CA ASP A 263 15.53 15.16 4.70
C ASP A 263 15.96 16.41 5.46
N LEU A 264 15.90 16.30 6.79
CA LEU A 264 16.26 17.34 7.74
C LEU A 264 17.53 16.91 8.48
N ALA A 265 18.68 17.41 8.04
CA ALA A 265 19.94 17.11 8.73
C ALA A 265 19.94 17.69 10.14
N ALA A 266 20.26 16.84 11.09
CA ALA A 266 20.36 17.16 12.51
C ALA A 266 21.39 16.22 13.16
N PRO A 267 22.08 16.63 14.24
CA PRO A 267 23.00 15.75 14.96
C PRO A 267 22.34 14.43 15.39
N ALA A 268 23.10 13.34 15.38
CA ALA A 268 22.62 12.08 15.96
C ALA A 268 22.26 12.29 17.44
N GLY A 269 21.13 11.73 17.89
CA GLY A 269 20.58 11.96 19.23
C GLY A 269 19.68 13.19 19.36
N THR A 270 19.47 13.98 18.28
CA THR A 270 18.45 15.03 18.32
C THR A 270 17.05 14.42 18.47
N PRO A 271 16.20 14.91 19.39
CA PRO A 271 14.85 14.38 19.57
C PRO A 271 13.99 14.51 18.32
N ILE A 272 13.29 13.44 17.97
CA ILE A 272 12.21 13.40 16.97
C ILE A 272 10.88 13.51 17.69
N LEU A 273 10.03 14.42 17.23
CA LEU A 273 8.74 14.73 17.83
C LEU A 273 7.58 14.22 16.96
N ALA A 274 6.54 13.69 17.60
CA ALA A 274 5.29 13.36 16.90
C ALA A 274 4.65 14.62 16.31
N VAL A 275 4.28 14.56 15.03
CA VAL A 275 3.73 15.72 14.29
C VAL A 275 2.33 16.08 14.79
N ALA A 276 1.55 15.10 15.22
CA ALA A 276 0.19 15.26 15.68
C ALA A 276 -0.14 14.21 16.75
N ASP A 277 -1.27 14.38 17.45
CA ASP A 277 -1.83 13.32 18.30
C ASP A 277 -2.09 12.08 17.44
N GLY A 278 -1.80 10.89 17.95
CA GLY A 278 -1.87 9.69 17.10
C GLY A 278 -1.65 8.38 17.81
N ILE A 279 -1.58 7.31 17.01
CA ILE A 279 -1.31 5.95 17.46
C ILE A 279 -0.19 5.37 16.60
N VAL A 280 0.81 4.79 17.27
CA VAL A 280 1.94 4.16 16.60
C VAL A 280 1.46 2.90 15.87
N GLY A 281 1.49 2.92 14.52
CA GLY A 281 1.17 1.78 13.66
C GLY A 281 2.38 0.85 13.45
N PHE A 282 3.60 1.42 13.46
CA PHE A 282 4.85 0.67 13.34
C PHE A 282 5.96 1.32 14.17
N ALA A 283 6.81 0.52 14.79
CA ALA A 283 8.05 0.95 15.44
C ALA A 283 9.08 -0.20 15.38
N GLY A 284 10.19 0.01 14.66
CA GLY A 284 11.26 -0.99 14.54
C GLY A 284 12.14 -0.80 13.31
N GLN A 285 13.05 -1.75 13.05
CA GLN A 285 13.92 -1.73 11.87
C GLN A 285 13.17 -2.16 10.59
N ARG A 286 13.35 -1.42 9.49
CA ARG A 286 12.72 -1.73 8.19
C ARG A 286 13.58 -1.32 7.00
N GLY A 287 14.28 -2.29 6.40
CA GLY A 287 14.93 -2.14 5.09
C GLY A 287 15.80 -0.89 4.97
N SER A 288 15.64 -0.13 3.88
CA SER A 288 16.38 1.10 3.60
C SER A 288 16.09 2.24 4.57
N TYR A 289 14.95 2.23 5.27
CA TYR A 289 14.64 3.25 6.28
C TYR A 289 15.51 3.12 7.54
N GLY A 290 16.14 1.96 7.79
CA GLY A 290 16.73 1.70 9.11
C GLY A 290 15.64 1.65 10.17
N GLY A 291 15.84 2.31 11.32
CA GLY A 291 14.79 2.46 12.32
C GLY A 291 13.67 3.36 11.80
N LEU A 292 12.45 2.85 11.82
CA LEU A 292 11.23 3.52 11.34
C LEU A 292 10.17 3.54 12.45
N ILE A 293 9.55 4.70 12.63
CA ILE A 293 8.29 4.87 13.37
C ILE A 293 7.24 5.36 12.37
N VAL A 294 6.06 4.76 12.41
CA VAL A 294 4.87 5.21 11.66
C VAL A 294 3.77 5.50 12.65
N ILE A 295 3.18 6.69 12.56
CA ILE A 295 2.06 7.11 13.42
C ILE A 295 0.86 7.47 12.56
N GLU A 296 -0.29 6.92 12.92
CA GLU A 296 -1.59 7.26 12.36
C GLU A 296 -2.24 8.39 13.15
N HIS A 297 -2.76 9.37 12.43
CA HIS A 297 -3.36 10.61 12.95
C HIS A 297 -4.77 10.80 12.37
N THR A 298 -5.54 11.67 13.01
CA THR A 298 -6.72 12.29 12.38
C THR A 298 -6.48 13.80 12.38
N VAL A 299 -6.45 14.40 11.19
CA VAL A 299 -6.15 15.81 10.94
C VAL A 299 -7.21 16.39 10.02
N ALA A 300 -7.84 17.49 10.46
CA ALA A 300 -8.96 18.13 9.78
C ALA A 300 -10.10 17.14 9.42
N GLY A 301 -10.35 16.14 10.27
CA GLY A 301 -11.37 15.11 10.08
C GLY A 301 -10.99 13.99 9.09
N GLY A 302 -9.75 13.98 8.59
CA GLY A 302 -9.23 12.96 7.69
C GLY A 302 -8.07 12.16 8.28
N PRO A 303 -7.84 10.90 7.85
CA PRO A 303 -6.67 10.12 8.27
C PRO A 303 -5.40 10.70 7.66
N VAL A 304 -4.29 10.67 8.42
CA VAL A 304 -2.95 11.06 7.94
C VAL A 304 -1.94 10.14 8.63
N ALA A 305 -0.98 9.60 7.90
CA ALA A 305 0.17 8.92 8.51
C ALA A 305 1.44 9.74 8.38
N SER A 306 2.28 9.69 9.41
CA SER A 306 3.62 10.27 9.41
C SER A 306 4.68 9.19 9.61
N TYR A 307 5.76 9.27 8.84
CA TYR A 307 6.87 8.32 8.87
C TYR A 307 8.13 9.04 9.34
N TYR A 308 8.89 8.40 10.22
CA TYR A 308 10.14 8.93 10.78
C TYR A 308 11.22 7.87 10.66
N ALA A 309 12.25 8.13 9.85
CA ALA A 309 13.24 7.11 9.51
C ALA A 309 14.67 7.46 9.96
N HIS A 310 15.58 6.49 9.72
CA HIS A 310 17.01 6.51 9.98
C HIS A 310 17.43 6.47 11.45
N MET A 311 16.51 6.19 12.38
CA MET A 311 16.83 6.01 13.80
C MET A 311 17.74 4.78 14.00
N TYR A 312 18.65 4.86 14.96
CA TYR A 312 19.28 3.64 15.49
C TYR A 312 18.28 2.84 16.31
N ASP A 313 18.56 1.56 16.54
CA ASP A 313 17.63 0.64 17.23
C ASP A 313 17.32 1.09 18.66
N ASP A 314 18.33 1.61 19.37
CA ASP A 314 18.21 2.18 20.71
C ASP A 314 17.61 3.60 20.73
N GLY A 315 17.43 4.21 19.55
CA GLY A 315 16.79 5.52 19.37
C GLY A 315 15.29 5.45 19.09
N ILE A 316 14.66 4.26 19.12
CA ILE A 316 13.19 4.10 18.97
C ILE A 316 12.57 4.04 20.37
N LEU A 317 11.75 5.03 20.74
CA LEU A 317 11.31 5.23 22.14
C LEU A 317 9.83 4.89 22.40
N VAL A 318 9.11 4.46 21.36
CA VAL A 318 7.68 4.10 21.39
C VAL A 318 7.44 2.70 20.84
N ALA A 319 6.30 2.11 21.17
CA ALA A 319 5.89 0.80 20.68
C ALA A 319 4.57 0.83 19.89
N VAL A 320 4.36 -0.18 19.04
CA VAL A 320 3.10 -0.34 18.29
C VAL A 320 1.89 -0.34 19.24
N GLY A 321 0.86 0.41 18.87
CA GLY A 321 -0.37 0.61 19.67
C GLY A 321 -0.26 1.69 20.74
N GLU A 322 0.91 2.27 20.98
CA GLU A 322 1.09 3.40 21.90
C GLU A 322 0.38 4.65 21.36
N ARG A 323 -0.31 5.37 22.24
CA ARG A 323 -0.86 6.69 21.93
C ARG A 323 0.21 7.74 22.18
N VAL A 324 0.37 8.65 21.24
CA VAL A 324 1.31 9.76 21.33
C VAL A 324 0.59 11.09 21.20
N ALA A 325 1.08 12.11 21.90
CA ALA A 325 0.61 13.48 21.76
C ALA A 325 1.48 14.24 20.74
N ALA A 326 0.90 15.22 20.04
CA ALA A 326 1.66 16.14 19.20
C ALA A 326 2.80 16.78 20.01
N GLY A 327 4.04 16.73 19.53
CA GLY A 327 5.23 17.24 20.22
C GLY A 327 5.87 16.27 21.23
N GLN A 328 5.32 15.06 21.41
CA GLN A 328 5.93 14.02 22.23
C GLN A 328 7.23 13.52 21.59
N HIS A 329 8.27 13.31 22.40
CA HIS A 329 9.50 12.63 21.99
C HIS A 329 9.23 11.16 21.68
N ILE A 330 9.42 10.76 20.42
CA ILE A 330 9.11 9.40 19.95
C ILE A 330 10.35 8.61 19.53
N GLY A 331 11.44 9.31 19.21
CA GLY A 331 12.70 8.69 18.82
C GLY A 331 13.83 9.70 18.71
N ASP A 332 15.01 9.25 18.32
CA ASP A 332 16.21 10.07 18.19
C ASP A 332 16.82 9.97 16.80
N VAL A 333 17.19 11.12 16.23
CA VAL A 333 17.87 11.19 14.93
C VAL A 333 19.06 10.25 14.91
N GLY A 334 19.14 9.41 13.88
CA GLY A 334 20.22 8.47 13.66
C GLY A 334 20.78 8.59 12.23
N SER A 335 21.50 7.55 11.83
CA SER A 335 22.01 7.40 10.45
C SER A 335 21.90 5.95 9.97
N ALA A 336 20.92 5.19 10.50
CA ALA A 336 20.73 3.78 10.17
C ALA A 336 20.06 3.59 8.79
N GLY A 337 20.20 2.40 8.21
CA GLY A 337 19.67 2.10 6.89
C GLY A 337 20.47 2.77 5.78
N LYS A 338 19.78 3.20 4.71
CA LYS A 338 20.38 3.87 3.56
C LYS A 338 20.48 5.37 3.85
N SER A 339 21.56 5.78 4.49
CA SER A 339 21.82 7.17 4.87
C SER A 339 23.29 7.55 4.63
N THR A 340 23.54 8.80 4.22
CA THR A 340 24.88 9.36 4.03
C THR A 340 25.42 10.10 5.26
N GLY A 341 24.57 10.35 6.26
CA GLY A 341 24.90 11.01 7.52
C GLY A 341 23.67 11.28 8.39
N PRO A 342 23.83 11.73 9.64
CA PRO A 342 22.69 11.91 10.55
C PRO A 342 21.64 12.91 10.04
N HIS A 343 20.40 12.45 9.92
CA HIS A 343 19.24 13.25 9.52
C HIS A 343 17.92 12.56 9.90
N LEU A 344 16.84 13.34 9.96
CA LEU A 344 15.49 12.81 9.93
C LEU A 344 15.00 12.79 8.48
N HIS A 345 14.61 11.61 8.01
CA HIS A 345 13.76 11.49 6.82
C HIS A 345 12.31 11.42 7.29
N VAL A 346 11.50 12.41 6.90
CA VAL A 346 10.09 12.49 7.27
C VAL A 346 9.20 12.41 6.02
N GLU A 347 8.20 11.53 6.08
CA GLU A 347 7.14 11.46 5.07
C GLU A 347 5.78 11.79 5.70
N ILE A 348 4.90 12.41 4.92
CA ILE A 348 3.51 12.68 5.30
C ILE A 348 2.59 12.09 4.24
N HIS A 349 1.66 11.25 4.65
CA HIS A 349 0.73 10.51 3.80
C HIS A 349 -0.71 10.91 4.14
N PRO A 350 -1.26 11.95 3.49
CA PRO A 350 -2.68 12.25 3.57
C PRO A 350 -3.50 11.04 3.12
N GLY A 351 -4.45 10.63 3.94
CA GLY A 351 -5.25 9.41 3.73
C GLY A 351 -4.83 8.20 4.57
N GLY A 352 -3.69 8.27 5.28
CA GLY A 352 -3.22 7.24 6.21
C GLY A 352 -2.02 6.44 5.71
N GLU A 353 -1.63 5.39 6.45
CA GLU A 353 -0.49 4.54 6.11
C GLU A 353 -0.68 3.94 4.71
N ARG A 354 0.39 3.96 3.89
CA ARG A 354 0.45 3.42 2.51
C ARG A 354 -0.25 4.25 1.43
N GLU A 355 -0.80 5.42 1.74
CA GLU A 355 -1.16 6.41 0.71
C GLU A 355 0.11 7.12 0.18
N PRO A 356 0.08 7.82 -0.96
CA PRO A 356 1.25 8.54 -1.47
C PRO A 356 1.74 9.63 -0.49
N ALA A 357 3.07 9.75 -0.37
CA ALA A 357 3.65 10.85 0.36
C ALA A 357 3.47 12.16 -0.42
N VAL A 358 3.26 13.26 0.31
CA VAL A 358 3.34 14.63 -0.22
C VAL A 358 4.61 15.30 0.29
N ASN A 359 4.93 16.49 -0.24
CA ASN A 359 6.00 17.30 0.30
C ASN A 359 5.69 17.66 1.77
N ALA A 360 6.40 17.00 2.69
CA ALA A 360 6.18 17.15 4.12
C ALA A 360 6.34 18.60 4.59
N MET A 361 7.30 19.35 4.01
CA MET A 361 7.55 20.75 4.39
C MET A 361 6.41 21.68 3.97
N GLU A 362 5.86 21.49 2.78
CA GLU A 362 4.68 22.24 2.31
C GLU A 362 3.46 21.89 3.15
N TRP A 363 3.20 20.60 3.37
CA TRP A 363 2.07 20.15 4.18
C TRP A 363 2.13 20.70 5.61
N LEU A 364 3.30 20.63 6.26
CA LEU A 364 3.49 21.17 7.61
C LEU A 364 3.26 22.69 7.66
N ALA A 365 3.70 23.44 6.64
CA ALA A 365 3.49 24.87 6.56
C ALA A 365 2.00 25.22 6.37
N GLU A 366 1.31 24.53 5.48
CA GLU A 366 -0.13 24.70 5.21
C GLU A 366 -1.00 24.42 6.44
N HIS A 367 -0.60 23.45 7.26
CA HIS A 367 -1.32 23.05 8.47
C HIS A 367 -0.84 23.79 9.72
N GLY A 368 -0.01 24.84 9.56
CA GLY A 368 0.40 25.72 10.65
C GLY A 368 1.25 25.04 11.72
N ALA A 369 2.14 24.13 11.32
CA ALA A 369 2.98 23.37 12.24
C ALA A 369 3.80 24.29 13.16
N ALA A 370 3.61 24.13 14.48
CA ALA A 370 4.34 24.91 15.48
C ALA A 370 5.76 24.36 15.67
N GLY A 371 6.76 25.24 15.65
CA GLY A 371 8.12 24.90 16.08
C GLY A 371 8.24 24.89 17.60
N LEU A 372 8.72 23.79 18.17
CA LEU A 372 8.96 23.65 19.61
C LEU A 372 10.45 23.77 19.94
N ALA A 373 10.81 24.36 21.07
CA ALA A 373 12.22 24.46 21.48
C ALA A 373 12.82 23.12 21.97
N GLY A 374 11.97 22.12 22.23
CA GLY A 374 12.32 20.79 22.71
C GLY A 374 11.06 19.92 22.82
N ALA A 375 11.23 18.66 23.22
CA ALA A 375 10.11 17.75 23.43
C ALA A 375 9.20 18.22 24.57
N GLU A 376 7.89 18.07 24.40
CA GLU A 376 6.93 18.26 25.47
C GLU A 376 6.67 16.95 26.21
N ALA A 377 6.48 17.02 27.53
CA ALA A 377 6.18 15.84 28.33
C ALA A 377 4.79 15.32 27.97
N GLY A 378 4.73 14.13 27.35
CA GLY A 378 3.47 13.42 27.13
C GLY A 378 2.72 13.22 28.46
N SER A 379 1.41 13.42 28.46
CA SER A 379 0.59 13.14 29.64
C SER A 379 0.84 11.71 30.10
N THR A 380 1.26 11.57 31.35
CA THR A 380 1.67 10.31 31.98
C THR A 380 0.52 9.29 32.01
N GLY A 381 0.39 8.49 30.96
CA GLY A 381 -0.29 7.21 31.02
C GLY A 381 0.56 6.25 31.86
N CYS A 382 -0.03 5.67 32.92
CA CYS A 382 0.63 4.79 33.87
C CYS A 382 1.42 3.66 33.17
N ARG A 383 2.75 3.64 33.31
CA ARG A 383 3.58 2.46 33.02
C ARG A 383 3.57 1.52 34.24
N PRO A 384 3.19 0.24 34.11
CA PRO A 384 3.51 -0.75 35.13
C PRO A 384 5.03 -0.99 35.09
N GLY A 385 5.69 -0.78 36.22
CA GLY A 385 7.14 -0.90 36.35
C GLY A 385 7.64 -2.31 36.03
N LYS A 386 8.76 -2.40 35.30
CA LYS A 386 9.58 -3.61 35.27
C LYS A 386 10.15 -3.83 36.67
N ALA A 387 9.80 -4.95 37.29
CA ALA A 387 10.49 -5.44 38.47
C ALA A 387 11.95 -5.72 38.13
N ALA A 388 12.83 -5.39 39.08
CA ALA A 388 14.28 -5.48 39.02
C ALA A 388 14.82 -6.89 38.83
#